data_AF-A0AAN4WLW4-F1
#
_entry.id   AF-A0AAN4WLW4-F1
#
_cell.length_a   1.000
_cell.length_b   1.000
_cell.length_c   1.000
_cell.angle_alpha   90.00
_cell.angle_beta   90.00
_cell.angle_gamma   90.00
#
_symmetry.space_group_name_H-M   'P 1'
#
loop_
_entity.id
_entity.type
_entity.pdbx_description
1 polymer ?
#
loop_
_entity_poly.entity_id
_entity_poly.type
_entity_poly.pdbx_seq_one_letter_code
_entity_poly.pdbx_strand_id
1 'polypeptide(L)'
;MTFDYNGYDLKFIQCDKCNDESKHLYTKIYKFFSPITHYSYIIRAEYHELDVYAIKFYCKQFRHSDFKYSKIVNKGDFGNIIITCLKVIPILLQEQSTVSFAFTGARTVDTKSLKVESHVNTQRFRIYKNIVSKKIGTQTFSHFVNEQASSYLLINNQARNVSVKKREIENMFKETYDDLHNI
;
A
#
# COMPACT_ATOMS: atom_id res chain seq x y z
N MET A 1 -19.28 10.36 9.66
CA MET A 1 -18.00 9.84 10.21
C MET A 1 -16.91 10.85 9.91
N THR A 2 -16.46 11.59 10.92
CA THR A 2 -15.24 12.40 10.88
C THR A 2 -14.05 11.46 11.07
N PHE A 3 -13.16 11.38 10.08
CA PHE A 3 -11.96 10.55 10.11
C PHE A 3 -10.81 11.35 10.76
N ASP A 4 -10.99 11.72 12.02
CA ASP A 4 -9.98 12.44 12.80
C ASP A 4 -9.05 11.43 13.50
N TYR A 5 -8.26 10.76 12.68
CA TYR A 5 -7.27 9.78 13.12
C TYR A 5 -5.88 10.43 13.03
N ASN A 6 -5.16 10.44 14.14
CA ASN A 6 -3.80 10.96 14.20
C ASN A 6 -2.76 9.94 13.70
N GLY A 7 -3.12 8.65 13.68
CA GLY A 7 -2.18 7.56 13.46
C GLY A 7 -1.11 7.49 14.57
N TYR A 8 -0.08 6.69 14.34
CA TYR A 8 0.96 6.37 15.30
C TYR A 8 2.33 6.86 14.84
N ASP A 9 3.32 6.76 15.73
CA ASP A 9 4.71 7.06 15.43
C ASP A 9 5.30 5.95 14.57
N LEU A 10 5.94 6.37 13.49
CA LEU A 10 6.53 5.49 12.51
C LEU A 10 8.05 5.47 12.67
N LYS A 11 8.62 4.28 12.83
CA LYS A 11 10.06 4.08 12.94
C LYS A 11 10.60 3.42 11.67
N PHE A 12 11.58 4.06 11.03
CA PHE A 12 12.38 3.41 9.98
C PHE A 12 13.23 2.30 10.58
N ILE A 13 13.28 1.15 9.90
CA ILE A 13 14.02 -0.04 10.34
C ILE A 13 15.24 -0.25 9.47
N GLN A 14 15.04 -0.43 8.17
CA GLN A 14 16.11 -0.74 7.22
C GLN A 14 15.67 -0.50 5.78
N CYS A 15 16.64 -0.53 4.87
CA CYS A 15 16.44 -0.55 3.42
C CYS A 15 17.03 -1.84 2.86
N ASP A 16 16.20 -2.70 2.30
CA ASP A 16 16.60 -3.98 1.71
C ASP A 16 16.71 -3.81 0.19
N LYS A 17 17.86 -4.14 -0.40
CA LYS A 17 17.99 -4.16 -1.86
C LYS A 17 17.24 -5.36 -2.44
N CYS A 18 16.58 -5.15 -3.57
CA CYS A 18 16.04 -6.24 -4.36
C CYS A 18 17.08 -6.65 -5.40
N ASN A 19 17.42 -7.94 -5.45
CA ASN A 19 18.43 -8.48 -6.37
C ASN A 19 17.81 -9.51 -7.33
N ASP A 20 16.49 -9.44 -7.55
CA ASP A 20 15.83 -10.24 -8.56
C ASP A 20 15.83 -9.53 -9.93
N GLU A 21 15.35 -10.22 -10.96
CA GLU A 21 15.25 -9.67 -12.32
C GLU A 21 14.02 -8.75 -12.49
N SER A 22 13.29 -8.48 -11.41
CA SER A 22 12.06 -7.71 -11.47
C SER A 22 12.35 -6.20 -11.52
N LYS A 23 11.29 -5.42 -11.71
CA LYS A 23 11.35 -3.95 -11.71
C LYS A 23 11.30 -3.36 -10.31
N HIS A 24 11.34 -4.19 -9.27
CA HIS A 24 11.48 -3.79 -7.86
C HIS A 24 12.97 -3.59 -7.55
N LEU A 25 13.35 -2.39 -7.12
CA LEU A 25 14.76 -2.01 -6.89
C LEU A 25 15.17 -2.16 -5.42
N TYR A 26 14.34 -1.71 -4.49
CA TYR A 26 14.61 -1.83 -3.05
C TYR A 26 13.33 -1.68 -2.23
N THR A 27 13.36 -2.09 -0.96
CA THR A 27 12.26 -1.92 -0.02
C THR A 27 12.73 -1.14 1.20
N LYS A 28 12.09 -0.01 1.47
CA LYS A 28 12.21 0.66 2.78
C LYS A 28 11.21 0.05 3.75
N ILE A 29 11.71 -0.41 4.89
CA ILE A 29 10.91 -1.07 5.92
C ILE A 29 10.72 -0.13 7.09
N TYR A 30 9.46 0.05 7.48
CA TYR A 30 9.05 0.81 8.64
C TYR A 30 8.25 -0.06 9.60
N LYS A 31 8.22 0.32 10.87
CA LYS A 31 7.45 -0.32 11.92
C LYS A 31 6.71 0.73 12.74
N PHE A 32 5.50 0.39 13.14
CA PHE A 32 4.79 1.11 14.20
C PHE A 32 4.08 0.12 15.13
N PHE A 33 3.66 0.61 16.29
CA PHE A 33 2.90 -0.13 17.27
C PHE A 33 1.53 0.56 17.47
N SER A 34 0.44 -0.21 17.41
CA SER A 34 -0.87 0.29 17.82
C SER A 34 -1.06 0.00 19.31
N PRO A 35 -1.16 1.03 20.17
CA PRO A 35 -1.46 0.86 21.58
C PRO A 35 -2.89 0.34 21.82
N ILE A 36 -3.80 0.49 20.84
CA ILE A 36 -5.18 0.02 20.95
C ILE A 36 -5.28 -1.49 20.68
N THR A 37 -4.62 -1.99 19.61
CA THR A 37 -4.67 -3.42 19.27
C THR A 37 -3.57 -4.24 19.95
N HIS A 38 -2.58 -3.56 20.53
CA HIS A 38 -1.32 -4.11 21.03
C HIS A 38 -0.51 -4.88 19.98
N TYR A 39 -0.70 -4.55 18.70
CA TYR A 39 0.06 -5.16 17.61
C TYR A 39 1.11 -4.22 17.02
N SER A 40 2.24 -4.81 16.67
CA SER A 40 3.22 -4.20 15.80
C SER A 40 2.87 -4.48 14.34
N TYR A 41 2.98 -3.46 13.50
CA TYR A 41 2.78 -3.56 12.06
C TYR A 41 4.08 -3.24 11.34
N ILE A 42 4.28 -3.88 10.20
CA ILE A 42 5.39 -3.64 9.30
C ILE A 42 4.81 -3.00 8.03
N ILE A 43 5.39 -1.90 7.61
CA ILE A 43 5.13 -1.26 6.32
C ILE A 43 6.36 -1.48 5.43
N ARG A 44 6.11 -1.91 4.20
CA ARG A 44 7.09 -2.07 3.13
C ARG A 44 6.75 -1.04 2.06
N ALA A 45 7.64 -0.09 1.85
CA ALA A 45 7.61 0.81 0.72
C ALA A 45 8.56 0.26 -0.34
N GLU A 46 8.01 -0.47 -1.30
CA GLU A 46 8.75 -1.13 -2.37
C GLU A 46 8.93 -0.13 -3.51
N TYR A 47 10.16 0.27 -3.76
CA TYR A 47 10.50 1.20 -4.82
C TYR A 47 10.72 0.45 -6.13
N HIS A 48 10.07 0.91 -7.18
CA HIS A 48 10.20 0.32 -8.51
C HIS A 48 10.84 1.30 -9.49
N GLU A 49 11.15 0.81 -10.68
CA GLU A 49 11.38 1.67 -11.85
C GLU A 49 10.20 2.66 -12.04
N LEU A 50 10.40 3.70 -12.86
CA LEU A 50 9.41 4.76 -13.13
C LEU A 50 9.04 5.65 -11.91
N ASP A 51 9.89 5.68 -10.89
CA ASP A 51 9.74 6.51 -9.68
C ASP A 51 8.39 6.28 -8.99
N VAL A 52 8.09 5.04 -8.62
CA VAL A 52 6.86 4.69 -7.90
C VAL A 52 7.15 3.77 -6.71
N TYR A 53 6.52 4.09 -5.58
CA TYR A 53 6.49 3.22 -4.41
C TYR A 53 5.18 2.42 -4.33
N ALA A 54 5.27 1.09 -4.26
CA ALA A 54 4.16 0.25 -3.82
C ALA A 54 4.18 0.13 -2.29
N ILE A 55 3.14 0.64 -1.62
CA ILE A 55 3.04 0.63 -0.16
C ILE A 55 2.22 -0.58 0.28
N LYS A 56 2.89 -1.53 0.95
CA LYS A 56 2.28 -2.75 1.52
C LYS A 56 2.43 -2.73 3.03
N PHE A 57 1.48 -3.28 3.77
CA PHE A 57 1.64 -3.44 5.22
C PHE A 57 0.98 -4.72 5.74
N TYR A 58 1.51 -5.25 6.84
CA TYR A 58 0.96 -6.43 7.50
C TYR A 58 1.24 -6.41 9.01
N CYS A 59 0.49 -7.20 9.77
CA CYS A 59 0.73 -7.37 11.20
C CYS A 59 1.96 -8.25 11.44
N LYS A 60 2.94 -7.78 12.21
CA LYS A 60 4.24 -8.43 12.46
C LYS A 60 4.10 -9.88 12.95
N GLN A 61 3.02 -10.18 13.70
CA GLN A 61 2.74 -11.54 14.17
C GLN A 61 2.64 -12.57 13.04
N PHE A 62 2.27 -12.13 11.83
CA PHE A 62 2.11 -12.98 10.66
C PHE A 62 3.28 -12.90 9.67
N ARG A 63 4.43 -12.34 10.05
CA ARG A 63 5.56 -12.08 9.14
C ARG A 63 6.02 -13.30 8.32
N HIS A 64 5.91 -14.49 8.91
CA HIS A 64 6.31 -15.77 8.32
C HIS A 64 5.18 -16.48 7.55
N SER A 65 4.01 -15.87 7.46
CA SER A 65 2.87 -16.41 6.72
C SER A 65 2.91 -15.90 5.28
N ASP A 66 2.64 -16.78 4.32
CA ASP A 66 2.48 -16.38 2.91
C ASP A 66 1.26 -15.46 2.75
N PHE A 67 0.18 -15.74 3.49
CA PHE A 67 -1.05 -14.94 3.54
C PHE A 67 -0.98 -13.71 4.47
N LYS A 68 0.20 -13.21 4.83
CA LYS A 68 0.35 -12.12 5.83
C LYS A 68 -0.44 -10.85 5.49
N TYR A 69 -0.58 -10.53 4.21
CA TYR A 69 -1.36 -9.39 3.72
C TYR A 69 -2.86 -9.67 3.67
N SER A 70 -3.25 -10.95 3.58
CA SER A 70 -4.64 -11.40 3.47
C SER A 70 -5.31 -11.67 4.82
N LYS A 71 -4.53 -11.83 5.90
CA LYS A 71 -5.06 -12.14 7.23
C LYS A 71 -5.83 -10.98 7.86
N ILE A 72 -7.02 -11.28 8.39
CA ILE A 72 -7.81 -10.31 9.15
C ILE A 72 -7.23 -10.19 10.56
N VAL A 73 -7.03 -8.95 10.98
CA VAL A 73 -6.66 -8.62 12.35
C VAL A 73 -7.93 -8.03 12.99
N ASN A 74 -8.82 -8.91 13.49
CA ASN A 74 -10.11 -8.57 14.09
C ASN A 74 -9.97 -7.84 15.46
N LYS A 75 -9.22 -6.74 15.51
CA LYS A 75 -8.93 -5.98 16.74
C LYS A 75 -9.31 -4.49 16.68
N GLY A 76 -10.00 -4.07 15.62
CA GLY A 76 -10.44 -2.67 15.46
C GLY A 76 -9.32 -1.72 15.06
N ASP A 77 -9.53 -0.42 15.29
CA ASP A 77 -8.54 0.66 15.10
C ASP A 77 -7.98 0.85 13.68
N PHE A 78 -8.75 0.40 12.68
CA PHE A 78 -8.32 0.44 11.29
C PHE A 78 -7.98 1.86 10.81
N GLY A 79 -8.73 2.87 11.25
CA GLY A 79 -8.50 4.26 10.86
C GLY A 79 -7.08 4.75 11.20
N ASN A 80 -6.64 4.61 12.45
CA ASN A 80 -5.28 5.02 12.85
C ASN A 80 -4.21 4.18 12.17
N ILE A 81 -4.45 2.88 11.99
CA ILE A 81 -3.53 1.98 11.27
C ILE A 81 -3.30 2.47 9.84
N ILE A 82 -4.37 2.78 9.09
CA ILE A 82 -4.22 3.28 7.72
C ILE A 82 -3.61 4.66 7.66
N ILE A 83 -4.01 5.59 8.54
CA ILE A 83 -3.35 6.92 8.59
C ILE A 83 -1.86 6.78 8.87
N THR A 84 -1.47 5.86 9.75
CA THR A 84 -0.04 5.59 10.02
C THR A 84 0.68 5.09 8.77
N CYS A 85 0.06 4.20 7.99
CA CYS A 85 0.62 3.78 6.70
C CYS A 85 0.78 4.95 5.72
N LEU A 86 -0.18 5.88 5.69
CA LEU A 86 -0.10 7.07 4.82
C LEU A 86 0.96 8.07 5.26
N LYS A 87 1.40 8.08 6.53
CA LYS A 87 2.52 8.92 7.00
C LYS A 87 3.85 8.61 6.30
N VAL A 88 3.98 7.44 5.67
CA VAL A 88 5.16 7.10 4.85
C VAL A 88 5.29 8.02 3.63
N ILE A 89 4.18 8.48 3.08
CA ILE A 89 4.15 9.31 1.85
C ILE A 89 4.91 10.63 2.03
N PRO A 90 4.60 11.50 3.02
CA PRO A 90 5.36 12.73 3.21
C PRO A 90 6.83 12.49 3.55
N ILE A 91 7.18 11.41 4.25
CA ILE A 91 8.57 11.04 4.53
C ILE A 91 9.31 10.75 3.22
N LEU A 92 8.73 9.91 2.34
CA LEU A 92 9.35 9.57 1.06
C LEU A 92 9.39 10.75 0.09
N LEU A 93 8.42 11.66 0.14
CA LEU A 93 8.42 12.89 -0.66
C LEU A 93 9.51 13.89 -0.24
N GLN A 94 9.91 13.91 1.03
CA GLN A 94 11.05 14.71 1.49
C GLN A 94 12.37 14.20 0.91
N GLU A 95 12.46 12.89 0.67
CA GLU A 95 13.64 12.28 0.05
C GLU A 95 13.64 12.41 -1.48
N GLN A 96 12.47 12.24 -2.11
CA GLN A 96 12.31 12.34 -3.56
C GLN A 96 10.92 12.91 -3.91
N SER A 97 10.87 14.18 -4.31
CA SER A 97 9.60 14.91 -4.48
C SER A 97 8.78 14.49 -5.71
N THR A 98 9.36 13.74 -6.65
CA THR A 98 8.76 13.36 -7.94
C THR A 98 8.09 11.98 -7.92
N VAL A 99 8.19 11.24 -6.81
CA VAL A 99 7.68 9.86 -6.74
C VAL A 99 6.17 9.80 -6.76
N SER A 100 5.67 8.74 -7.39
CA SER A 100 4.28 8.29 -7.37
C SER A 100 4.09 7.20 -6.31
N PHE A 101 2.84 6.86 -5.98
CA PHE A 101 2.52 5.83 -4.99
C PHE A 101 1.41 4.90 -5.44
N ALA A 102 1.52 3.62 -5.11
CA ALA A 102 0.51 2.59 -5.38
C ALA A 102 0.15 1.82 -4.12
N PHE A 103 -1.12 1.39 -4.03
CA PHE A 103 -1.66 0.59 -2.94
C PHE A 103 -2.57 -0.49 -3.51
N THR A 104 -2.53 -1.68 -2.91
CA THR A 104 -3.47 -2.77 -3.25
C THR A 104 -4.18 -3.25 -2.00
N GLY A 105 -5.51 -3.32 -2.07
CA GLY A 105 -6.33 -3.97 -1.06
C GLY A 105 -6.29 -5.47 -1.26
N ALA A 106 -5.38 -6.16 -0.58
CA ALA A 106 -5.29 -7.62 -0.63
C ALA A 106 -6.65 -8.26 -0.26
N ARG A 107 -7.03 -9.33 -0.98
CA ARG A 107 -8.22 -10.12 -0.66
C ARG A 107 -8.11 -10.77 0.71
N THR A 108 -9.24 -10.90 1.36
CA THR A 108 -9.35 -11.63 2.62
C THR A 108 -9.33 -13.14 2.38
N VAL A 109 -8.47 -13.84 3.11
CA VAL A 109 -8.46 -15.31 3.15
C VAL A 109 -8.78 -15.73 4.58
N ASP A 110 -9.98 -16.27 4.79
CA ASP A 110 -10.39 -16.85 6.06
C ASP A 110 -10.14 -18.36 6.04
N THR A 111 -9.07 -18.77 6.69
CA THR A 111 -8.69 -20.18 6.80
C THR A 111 -9.61 -20.98 7.72
N LYS A 112 -10.40 -20.34 8.59
CA LYS A 112 -11.36 -21.03 9.48
C LYS A 112 -12.64 -21.36 8.75
N SER A 113 -13.15 -20.42 7.97
CA SER A 113 -14.38 -20.63 7.19
C SER A 113 -14.14 -21.17 5.78
N LEU A 114 -12.87 -21.37 5.39
CA LEU A 114 -12.45 -21.72 4.02
C LEU A 114 -13.00 -20.77 2.95
N LYS A 115 -13.22 -19.49 3.31
CA LYS A 115 -13.74 -18.48 2.38
C LYS A 115 -12.61 -17.60 1.88
N VAL A 116 -12.59 -17.41 0.57
CA VAL A 116 -11.68 -16.50 -0.12
C VAL A 116 -12.52 -15.39 -0.72
N GLU A 117 -12.22 -14.15 -0.35
CA GLU A 117 -12.83 -12.96 -0.96
C GLU A 117 -12.38 -12.82 -2.42
N SER A 118 -13.27 -12.34 -3.29
CA SER A 118 -12.89 -11.95 -4.65
C SER A 118 -11.76 -10.91 -4.63
N HIS A 119 -10.85 -10.98 -5.60
CA HIS A 119 -9.86 -9.93 -5.81
C HIS A 119 -10.45 -8.63 -6.36
N VAL A 120 -11.65 -8.71 -6.95
CA VAL A 120 -12.38 -7.55 -7.46
C VAL A 120 -13.02 -6.82 -6.28
N ASN A 121 -12.70 -5.53 -6.15
CA ASN A 121 -13.31 -4.61 -5.20
C ASN A 121 -13.31 -5.10 -3.73
N THR A 122 -12.17 -5.52 -3.21
CA THR A 122 -12.04 -6.08 -1.85
C THR A 122 -12.46 -5.09 -0.76
N GLN A 123 -12.81 -5.61 0.42
CA GLN A 123 -13.16 -4.80 1.59
C GLN A 123 -12.03 -3.84 1.95
N ARG A 124 -10.78 -4.32 1.94
CA ARG A 124 -9.61 -3.46 2.19
C ARG A 124 -9.51 -2.35 1.16
N PHE A 125 -9.66 -2.66 -0.13
CA PHE A 125 -9.62 -1.66 -1.19
C PHE A 125 -10.69 -0.59 -1.02
N ARG A 126 -11.94 -0.97 -0.72
CA ARG A 126 -13.03 -0.01 -0.50
C ARG A 126 -12.70 0.96 0.63
N ILE A 127 -12.09 0.48 1.70
CA ILE A 127 -11.71 1.34 2.82
C ILE A 127 -10.50 2.21 2.44
N TYR A 128 -9.46 1.65 1.81
CA TYR A 128 -8.30 2.40 1.36
C TYR A 128 -8.70 3.52 0.40
N LYS A 129 -9.53 3.22 -0.60
CA LYS A 129 -10.08 4.18 -1.57
C LYS A 129 -10.72 5.38 -0.86
N ASN A 130 -11.56 5.12 0.13
CA ASN A 130 -12.28 6.15 0.91
C ASN A 130 -11.33 7.01 1.77
N ILE A 131 -10.38 6.38 2.47
CA ILE A 131 -9.45 7.11 3.34
C ILE A 131 -8.46 7.93 2.51
N VAL A 132 -7.86 7.32 1.48
CA VAL A 132 -6.87 7.97 0.61
C VAL A 132 -7.47 9.17 -0.11
N SER A 133 -8.67 9.04 -0.70
CA SER A 133 -9.31 10.14 -1.42
C SER A 133 -9.69 11.33 -0.53
N LYS A 134 -9.81 11.12 0.79
CA LYS A 134 -10.10 12.18 1.76
C LYS A 134 -8.85 12.83 2.36
N LYS A 135 -7.76 12.07 2.47
CA LYS A 135 -6.54 12.52 3.15
C LYS A 135 -5.47 13.04 2.20
N ILE A 136 -5.48 12.58 0.95
CA ILE A 136 -4.55 13.02 -0.08
C ILE A 136 -5.32 13.85 -1.09
N GLY A 137 -4.92 15.11 -1.23
CA GLY A 137 -5.52 16.05 -2.17
C GLY A 137 -4.95 15.90 -3.58
N THR A 138 -5.63 16.54 -4.53
CA THR A 138 -5.32 16.42 -5.97
C THR A 138 -4.28 17.41 -6.49
N GLN A 139 -3.73 18.28 -5.62
CA GLN A 139 -2.72 19.27 -6.02
C GLN A 139 -1.40 18.59 -6.41
N THR A 140 -0.92 17.67 -5.57
CA THR A 140 0.34 16.93 -5.81
C THR A 140 0.12 15.70 -6.68
N PHE A 141 -1.05 15.06 -6.58
CA PHE A 141 -1.30 13.77 -7.22
C PHE A 141 -2.56 13.77 -8.08
N SER A 142 -2.48 13.07 -9.20
CA SER A 142 -3.63 12.57 -9.95
C SER A 142 -3.99 11.18 -9.43
N HIS A 143 -5.26 10.97 -9.13
CA HIS A 143 -5.75 9.76 -8.48
C HIS A 143 -6.39 8.82 -9.48
N PHE A 144 -5.99 7.55 -9.47
CA PHE A 144 -6.55 6.50 -10.32
C PHE A 144 -6.91 5.28 -9.47
N VAL A 145 -8.03 4.65 -9.82
CA VAL A 145 -8.51 3.44 -9.16
C VAL A 145 -8.70 2.34 -10.19
N ASN A 146 -8.38 1.12 -9.81
CA ASN A 146 -8.68 -0.07 -10.59
C ASN A 146 -9.39 -1.07 -9.68
N GLU A 147 -10.72 -1.17 -9.84
CA GLU A 147 -11.54 -2.04 -8.99
C GLU A 147 -11.34 -3.52 -9.31
N GLN A 148 -10.95 -3.84 -10.55
CA GLN A 148 -10.64 -5.22 -10.95
C GLN A 148 -9.41 -5.73 -10.20
N ALA A 149 -8.38 -4.89 -10.07
CA ALA A 149 -7.16 -5.24 -9.32
C ALA A 149 -7.20 -4.83 -7.85
N SER A 150 -8.31 -4.26 -7.36
CA SER A 150 -8.40 -3.68 -6.01
C SER A 150 -7.26 -2.72 -5.67
N SER A 151 -6.85 -1.90 -6.64
CA SER A 151 -5.66 -1.04 -6.52
C SER A 151 -5.97 0.45 -6.68
N TYR A 152 -5.12 1.26 -6.06
CA TYR A 152 -5.17 2.72 -6.06
C TYR A 152 -3.80 3.26 -6.43
N LEU A 153 -3.75 4.19 -7.38
CA LEU A 153 -2.52 4.79 -7.87
C LEU A 153 -2.60 6.32 -7.74
N LEU A 154 -1.53 6.89 -7.17
CA LEU A 154 -1.29 8.32 -7.02
C LEU A 154 -0.13 8.68 -7.93
N ILE A 155 -0.42 9.28 -9.08
CA ILE A 155 0.61 9.74 -10.01
C ILE A 155 0.98 11.17 -9.66
N ASN A 156 2.27 11.41 -9.42
CA ASN A 156 2.76 12.76 -9.15
C ASN A 156 2.50 13.68 -10.35
N ASN A 157 1.87 14.84 -10.10
CA ASN A 157 1.51 15.81 -11.15
C ASN A 157 2.72 16.49 -11.79
N GLN A 158 3.92 16.33 -11.22
CA GLN A 158 5.18 16.75 -11.86
C GLN A 158 5.58 15.84 -13.04
N ALA A 159 4.90 14.72 -13.25
CA ALA A 159 5.12 13.88 -14.42
C ALA A 159 4.78 14.63 -15.72
N ARG A 160 5.67 14.52 -16.73
CA ARG A 160 5.48 15.17 -18.05
C ARG A 160 4.13 14.82 -18.68
N ASN A 161 3.70 13.57 -18.56
CA ASN A 161 2.39 13.12 -18.99
C ASN A 161 1.84 12.08 -18.00
N VAL A 162 0.88 12.50 -17.19
CA VAL A 162 0.26 11.68 -16.14
C VAL A 162 -0.36 10.40 -16.71
N SER A 163 -1.09 10.49 -17.83
CA SER A 163 -1.78 9.34 -18.43
C SER A 163 -0.80 8.30 -18.98
N VAL A 164 0.31 8.75 -19.58
CA VAL A 164 1.37 7.85 -20.07
C VAL A 164 2.08 7.19 -18.89
N LYS A 165 2.51 7.97 -17.88
CA LYS A 165 3.17 7.43 -16.68
C LYS A 165 2.29 6.42 -15.95
N LYS A 166 0.98 6.70 -15.85
CA LYS A 166 -0.01 5.76 -15.29
C LYS A 166 0.02 4.41 -16.01
N ARG A 167 -0.07 4.42 -17.35
CA ARG A 167 -0.07 3.20 -18.16
C ARG A 167 1.24 2.42 -18.05
N GLU A 168 2.38 3.12 -18.07
CA GLU A 168 3.70 2.50 -17.93
C GLU A 168 3.86 1.82 -16.56
N ILE A 169 3.43 2.49 -15.48
CA ILE A 169 3.44 1.91 -14.14
C ILE A 169 2.49 0.69 -14.06
N GLU A 170 1.30 0.77 -14.63
CA GLU A 170 0.36 -0.36 -14.65
C GLU A 170 0.93 -1.58 -15.40
N ASN A 171 1.65 -1.36 -16.49
CA ASN A 171 2.31 -2.44 -17.23
C ASN A 171 3.49 -3.03 -16.45
N MET A 172 4.37 -2.17 -15.92
CA MET A 172 5.49 -2.59 -15.08
C MET A 172 5.03 -3.42 -13.88
N PHE A 173 3.93 -3.03 -13.22
CA PHE A 173 3.39 -3.82 -12.12
C PHE A 173 2.87 -5.19 -12.56
N LYS A 174 2.23 -5.32 -13.73
CA LYS A 174 1.81 -6.62 -14.27
C LYS A 174 2.99 -7.54 -14.54
N GLU A 175 4.11 -6.98 -15.01
CA GLU A 175 5.35 -7.73 -15.25
C GLU A 175 6.07 -8.10 -13.95
N THR A 176 6.00 -7.24 -12.92
CA THR A 176 6.66 -7.47 -11.63
C THR A 176 5.91 -8.45 -10.75
N TYR A 177 4.58 -8.44 -10.84
CA TYR A 177 3.70 -9.25 -10.01
C TYR A 177 2.90 -10.19 -10.92
N ASP A 178 3.41 -11.41 -11.14
CA ASP A 178 2.73 -12.50 -11.84
C ASP A 178 1.26 -12.68 -11.39
N ASP A 179 1.03 -12.36 -10.12
CA ASP A 179 -0.22 -12.46 -9.38
C ASP A 179 -1.30 -11.42 -9.73
N LEU A 180 -1.02 -10.40 -10.54
CA LEU A 180 -2.07 -9.47 -11.01
C LEU A 180 -3.09 -10.16 -11.96
N HIS A 181 -2.78 -11.35 -12.45
CA HIS A 181 -3.66 -12.17 -13.25
C HIS A 181 -4.26 -13.40 -12.52
N ASN A 182 -3.80 -13.74 -11.30
CA ASN A 182 -4.19 -14.98 -10.59
C ASN A 182 -4.40 -14.86 -9.07
N ILE A 183 -4.63 -13.66 -8.56
CA ILE A 183 -5.25 -13.45 -7.23
C ILE A 183 -6.65 -12.95 -7.47
#